data_AF-A0A4Q3Z0Z7-F1
#
_entry.id   AF-A0A4Q3Z0Z7-F1
#
_cell.length_a   1.000
_cell.length_b   1.000
_cell.length_c   1.000
_cell.angle_alpha   90.00
_cell.angle_beta   90.00
_cell.angle_gamma   90.00
#
_symmetry.space_group_name_H-M   'P 1'
#
loop_
_entity.id
_entity.type
_entity.pdbx_description
1 polymer ?
#
loop_
_entity_poly.entity_id
_entity_poly.type
_entity_poly.pdbx_seq_one_letter_code
_entity_poly.pdbx_strand_id
1 'polypeptide(L)' 'MPRFIITGNYTEAAAKGMLAHPSDRGAATGALIEAAGGTMEAFYATTGPTDFI' A
#
# COMPACT_ATOMS: atom_id res chain seq x y z
N MET A 1 -5.44 18.25 10.23
CA MET A 1 -4.27 18.02 9.35
C MET A 1 -4.78 17.72 7.95
N PRO A 2 -4.07 18.12 6.88
CA PRO A 2 -4.44 17.72 5.53
C PRO A 2 -4.45 16.20 5.43
N ARG A 3 -5.46 15.65 4.74
CA ARG A 3 -5.58 14.22 4.47
C ARG A 3 -5.30 13.98 3.01
N PHE A 4 -4.49 12.97 2.74
CA PHE A 4 -4.10 12.59 1.39
C PHE A 4 -4.59 11.18 1.12
N ILE A 5 -5.03 10.94 -0.11
CA ILE A 5 -5.38 9.62 -0.62
C ILE A 5 -4.32 9.26 -1.64
N ILE A 6 -3.69 8.10 -1.47
CA ILE A 6 -2.64 7.60 -2.37
C ILE A 6 -3.13 6.30 -2.98
N THR A 7 -3.29 6.29 -4.29
CA THR A 7 -3.67 5.09 -5.03
C THR A 7 -2.54 4.63 -5.93
N GLY A 8 -2.43 3.33 -6.17
CA GLY A 8 -1.45 2.82 -7.12
C GLY A 8 -1.74 1.40 -7.60
N ASN A 9 -0.94 0.97 -8.56
CA ASN A 9 -0.92 -0.41 -9.06
C ASN A 9 0.47 -1.00 -8.87
N TYR A 10 0.51 -2.31 -8.63
CA TYR A 10 1.74 -3.07 -8.62
C TYR A 10 2.19 -3.37 -10.04
N THR A 11 3.50 -3.51 -10.21
CA THR A 11 4.03 -4.12 -11.43
C THR A 11 3.71 -5.62 -11.44
N GLU A 12 3.70 -6.23 -12.61
CA GLU A 12 3.50 -7.68 -12.74
C GLU A 12 4.49 -8.49 -11.88
N ALA A 13 5.76 -8.06 -11.84
CA ALA A 13 6.79 -8.69 -11.02
C ALA A 13 6.48 -8.59 -9.52
N ALA A 14 6.00 -7.43 -9.05
CA ALA A 14 5.61 -7.24 -7.66
C ALA A 14 4.40 -8.11 -7.29
N ALA A 15 3.41 -8.21 -8.18
CA ALA A 15 2.25 -9.08 -7.99
C ALA A 15 2.65 -10.57 -7.93
N LYS A 16 3.51 -11.04 -8.84
CA LYS A 16 4.05 -12.41 -8.79
C LYS A 16 4.85 -12.67 -7.51
N GLY A 17 5.68 -11.71 -7.09
CA GLY A 17 6.43 -11.80 -5.85
C GLY A 17 5.52 -11.89 -4.62
N MET A 18 4.43 -11.13 -4.60
CA MET A 18 3.39 -11.20 -3.56
C MET A 18 2.71 -12.57 -3.49
N LEU A 19 2.42 -13.19 -4.64
CA LEU A 19 1.81 -14.51 -4.69
C LEU A 19 2.79 -15.60 -4.20
N ALA A 20 4.07 -15.51 -4.58
CA ALA A 20 5.09 -16.46 -4.17
C ALA A 20 5.47 -16.31 -2.68
N HIS A 21 5.52 -15.07 -2.20
CA HIS A 21 5.93 -14.72 -0.83
C HIS A 21 4.97 -13.66 -0.26
N PRO A 22 3.82 -14.08 0.28
CA PRO A 22 2.85 -13.16 0.87
C PRO A 22 3.45 -12.35 2.02
N SER A 23 3.08 -11.08 2.10
CA SER A 23 3.47 -10.20 3.20
C SER A 23 2.39 -9.16 3.51
N ASP A 24 2.42 -8.64 4.74
CA ASP A 24 1.56 -7.53 5.15
C ASP A 24 2.07 -6.21 4.56
N ARG A 25 1.47 -5.81 3.44
CA ARG A 25 1.79 -4.55 2.76
C ARG A 25 1.27 -3.33 3.48
N GLY A 26 0.22 -3.47 4.29
CA GLY A 26 -0.30 -2.38 5.12
C GLY A 26 0.73 -2.00 6.17
N ALA A 27 1.23 -2.99 6.93
CA ALA A 27 2.27 -2.75 7.94
C ALA A 27 3.54 -2.11 7.35
N ALA A 28 4.01 -2.61 6.19
CA ALA A 28 5.16 -2.03 5.50
C ALA A 28 4.91 -0.58 5.06
N THR A 29 3.73 -0.28 4.51
CA THR A 29 3.33 1.09 4.12
C THR A 29 3.21 2.01 5.33
N GLY A 30 2.67 1.51 6.44
CA GLY A 30 2.54 2.26 7.69
C GLY A 30 3.89 2.73 8.21
N ALA A 31 4.88 1.83 8.28
CA ALA A 31 6.24 2.17 8.72
C ALA A 31 6.87 3.24 7.81
N LEU A 32 6.61 3.20 6.50
CA LEU A 32 7.09 4.23 5.56
C LEU A 32 6.43 5.59 5.81
N ILE A 33 5.11 5.61 6.04
CA ILE A 33 4.36 6.84 6.33
C ILE A 33 4.83 7.45 7.65
N GLU A 34 5.01 6.64 8.69
CA GLU A 34 5.54 7.09 9.98
C GLU A 34 6.95 7.67 9.85
N ALA A 35 7.83 6.99 9.10
CA ALA A 35 9.18 7.49 8.82
C ALA A 35 9.18 8.82 8.06
N ALA A 36 8.14 9.09 7.26
CA ALA A 36 7.92 10.36 6.58
C ALA A 36 7.25 11.44 7.45
N GLY A 37 6.96 11.15 8.73
CA GLY A 37 6.30 12.07 9.67
C GLY A 37 4.78 12.13 9.53
N GLY A 38 4.18 11.18 8.80
CA GLY A 38 2.73 11.07 8.64
C GLY A 38 2.09 10.07 9.61
N THR A 39 0.78 9.90 9.47
CA THR A 39 0.00 8.86 10.15
C THR A 39 -0.85 8.14 9.11
N MET A 40 -0.71 6.82 9.02
CA MET A 40 -1.52 6.01 8.10
C MET A 40 -2.86 5.71 8.76
N GLU A 41 -3.94 6.33 8.29
CA GLU A 41 -5.27 6.11 8.86
C GLU A 41 -5.90 4.79 8.43
N ALA A 42 -5.65 4.38 7.18
CA ALA A 42 -6.15 3.13 6.63
C ALA A 42 -5.30 2.67 5.44
N PHE A 43 -5.37 1.39 5.12
CA PHE A 43 -4.81 0.78 3.91
C PHE A 43 -5.82 -0.23 3.38
N TYR A 44 -6.18 -0.13 2.10
CA TYR A 44 -7.11 -1.05 1.47
C TYR A 44 -6.49 -1.64 0.21
N ALA A 45 -6.48 -2.98 0.12
CA ALA A 45 -6.30 -3.65 -1.16
C ALA A 45 -7.61 -3.57 -1.95
N THR A 46 -7.53 -3.13 -3.20
CA THR A 46 -8.71 -2.91 -4.05
C THR A 46 -8.69 -3.80 -5.27
N THR A 47 -9.87 -4.07 -5.81
CA THR A 47 -10.05 -4.67 -7.14
C THR A 47 -10.61 -3.60 -8.07
N GLY A 48 -10.08 -3.47 -9.29
CA GLY A 48 -10.56 -2.51 -10.27
C GLY A 48 -9.41 -1.72 -10.92
N PRO A 49 -9.57 -0.41 -11.15
CA PRO A 49 -8.56 0.40 -11.81
C PRO A 49 -7.23 0.52 -11.03
N THR A 50 -7.29 0.44 -9.70
CA THR A 50 -6.14 0.53 -8.79
C THR A 50 -6.05 -0.70 -7.90
N ASP A 51 -4.84 -1.05 -7.47
CA ASP A 51 -4.60 -2.23 -6.62
C ASP A 51 -4.64 -1.90 -5.13
N PHE A 52 -4.40 -0.63 -4.77
CA PHE A 52 -4.54 -0.15 -3.39
C PHE A 52 -4.98 1.31 -3.31
N ILE A 53 -5.51 1.67 -2.14
CA ILE A 53 -5.87 3.03 -1.70
C ILE A 53 -5.60 3.22 -0.19
#